data_AF-A0A1Y2ADU6-F1
#
_entry.id   AF-A0A1Y2ADU6-F1
#
_cell.length_a   1.000
_cell.length_b   1.000
_cell.length_c   1.000
_cell.angle_alpha   90.00
_cell.angle_beta   90.00
_cell.angle_gamma   90.00
#
_symmetry.space_group_name_H-M   'P 1'
#
loop_
_entity.id
_entity.type
_entity.pdbx_description
1 polymer ?
#
loop_
_entity_poly.entity_id
_entity_poly.type
_entity_poly.pdbx_seq_one_letter_code
_entity_poly.pdbx_strand_id
1 'polypeptide(L)'
;MSNDNVQQSFSSFEDEQCPKCKGRKYLNSNMKILVSPCFHKLCETCINQIFGQGAAPCPFCKQILRKSYFVPQTFEDLYVEKEVQIRKKVGKYFNKRLEDFDNNLRQYNDYLEEVEELSKNYS
;
A
#
# COMPACT_ATOMS: atom_id res chain seq x y z
N MET A 1 -36.77 -5.03 21.80
CA MET A 1 -36.35 -3.74 21.24
C MET A 1 -34.89 -3.90 20.87
N SER A 2 -34.66 -3.89 19.55
CA SER A 2 -33.43 -3.96 18.75
C SER A 2 -32.17 -4.59 19.34
N ASN A 3 -31.91 -5.83 18.90
CA ASN A 3 -30.57 -6.40 18.84
C ASN A 3 -29.80 -5.65 17.72
N ASP A 4 -28.86 -4.80 18.09
CA ASP A 4 -27.92 -4.21 17.14
C ASP A 4 -26.92 -5.29 16.70
N ASN A 5 -27.32 -5.98 15.64
CA ASN A 5 -26.52 -6.93 14.90
C ASN A 5 -25.44 -6.15 14.13
N VAL A 6 -24.32 -5.86 14.79
CA VAL A 6 -23.11 -5.33 14.16
C VAL A 6 -22.50 -6.45 13.30
N GLN A 7 -23.15 -6.76 12.18
CA GLN A 7 -22.50 -7.40 11.04
C GLN A 7 -21.66 -6.33 10.36
N GLN A 8 -20.53 -6.02 10.98
CA GLN A 8 -19.44 -5.32 10.30
C GLN A 8 -18.95 -6.30 9.23
N SER A 9 -19.34 -6.03 7.98
CA SER A 9 -19.01 -6.85 6.83
C SER A 9 -17.48 -6.93 6.70
N PHE A 10 -16.91 -8.07 7.09
CA PHE A 10 -15.59 -8.49 6.62
C PHE A 10 -15.67 -8.56 5.09
N SER A 11 -15.17 -7.54 4.40
CA SER A 11 -15.12 -7.55 2.94
C SER A 11 -14.03 -8.53 2.52
N SER A 12 -14.42 -9.78 2.32
CA SER A 12 -13.60 -10.82 1.73
C SER A 12 -12.97 -10.31 0.43
N PHE A 13 -11.68 -10.58 0.21
CA PHE A 13 -10.90 -10.30 -1.01
C PHE A 13 -11.49 -10.82 -2.35
N GLU A 14 -12.69 -11.40 -2.30
CA GLU A 14 -13.40 -12.04 -3.41
C GLU A 14 -14.19 -11.05 -4.26
N ASP A 15 -14.52 -9.87 -3.71
CA ASP A 15 -15.29 -8.83 -4.41
C ASP A 15 -14.45 -7.71 -5.02
N GLU A 16 -13.12 -7.86 -5.05
CA GLU A 16 -12.26 -6.83 -5.62
C GLU A 16 -12.52 -6.66 -7.13
N GLN A 17 -12.91 -5.43 -7.51
CA GLN A 17 -13.22 -5.04 -8.88
C GLN A 17 -12.11 -4.14 -9.42
N CYS A 18 -11.68 -4.36 -10.67
CA CYS A 18 -10.74 -3.45 -11.31
C CYS A 18 -11.41 -2.09 -11.56
N PRO A 19 -10.88 -0.97 -11.03
CA PRO A 19 -11.51 0.34 -11.19
C PRO A 19 -11.49 0.86 -12.63
N LYS A 20 -10.63 0.30 -13.50
CA LYS A 20 -10.52 0.73 -14.91
C LYS A 20 -11.52 0.02 -15.83
N CYS A 21 -11.60 -1.30 -15.78
CA CYS A 21 -12.46 -2.09 -16.68
C CYS A 21 -13.73 -2.61 -16.01
N LYS A 22 -13.88 -2.40 -14.70
CA LYS A 22 -14.99 -2.93 -13.89
C LYS A 22 -15.12 -4.46 -13.93
N GLY A 23 -14.08 -5.16 -14.38
CA GLY A 23 -14.00 -6.62 -14.32
C GLY A 23 -13.99 -7.09 -12.86
N ARG A 24 -14.78 -8.12 -12.55
CA ARG A 24 -14.92 -8.70 -11.21
C ARG A 24 -14.26 -10.08 -11.16
N LYS A 25 -13.66 -10.42 -10.02
CA LYS A 25 -12.89 -11.65 -9.82
C LYS A 25 -13.74 -12.92 -9.95
N TYR A 26 -15.02 -12.90 -9.57
CA TYR A 26 -15.90 -14.09 -9.71
C TYR A 26 -16.13 -14.53 -11.16
N LEU A 27 -15.98 -13.62 -12.15
CA LEU A 27 -16.07 -13.97 -13.58
C LEU A 27 -14.79 -14.61 -14.11
N ASN A 28 -13.66 -14.36 -13.44
CA ASN A 28 -12.33 -14.81 -13.84
C ASN A 28 -11.53 -15.11 -12.58
N SER A 29 -11.67 -16.32 -12.03
CA SER A 29 -11.06 -16.71 -10.74
C SER A 29 -9.54 -16.50 -10.68
N ASN A 30 -8.85 -16.58 -11.82
CA ASN A 30 -7.40 -16.34 -11.93
C ASN A 30 -7.01 -14.85 -12.08
N MET A 31 -7.96 -13.92 -12.10
CA MET A 31 -7.66 -12.50 -12.29
C MET A 31 -6.94 -11.94 -11.07
N LYS A 32 -5.73 -11.43 -11.29
CA LYS A 32 -4.93 -10.76 -10.27
C LYS A 32 -5.12 -9.25 -10.36
N ILE A 33 -5.42 -8.65 -9.22
CA ILE A 33 -5.39 -7.20 -9.03
C ILE A 33 -4.06 -6.89 -8.34
N LEU A 34 -3.31 -5.96 -8.92
CA LEU A 34 -2.00 -5.54 -8.45
C LEU A 34 -2.04 -4.05 -8.10
N VAL A 35 -1.10 -3.63 -7.26
CA VAL A 35 -0.99 -2.27 -6.73
C VAL A 35 0.29 -1.63 -7.24
N SER A 36 0.19 -0.37 -7.65
CA SER A 36 1.34 0.47 -8.05
C SER A 36 1.92 1.27 -6.88
N PRO A 37 3.13 1.87 -7.01
CA PRO A 37 3.72 2.74 -5.99
C PRO A 37 2.92 4.02 -5.71
N CYS A 38 1.98 4.39 -6.58
CA CYS A 38 1.04 5.48 -6.31
C CYS A 38 -0.28 4.98 -5.69
N PHE A 39 -0.29 3.76 -5.16
CA PHE A 39 -1.39 3.11 -4.41
C PHE A 39 -2.69 2.97 -5.20
N HIS A 40 -2.62 2.86 -6.53
CA HIS A 40 -3.79 2.56 -7.35
C HIS A 40 -3.81 1.09 -7.79
N LYS A 41 -4.98 0.45 -7.66
CA LYS A 41 -5.26 -0.94 -8.05
C LYS A 41 -5.59 -1.04 -9.55
N LEU A 42 -5.04 -2.05 -10.23
CA LEU A 42 -5.40 -2.43 -11.59
C LEU A 42 -5.35 -3.95 -11.75
N CYS A 43 -6.21 -4.52 -12.58
CA CYS A 43 -6.05 -5.92 -12.97
C CYS A 43 -4.90 -6.10 -13.97
N GLU A 44 -4.33 -7.31 -14.00
CA GLU A 44 -3.22 -7.67 -14.88
C GLU A 44 -3.49 -7.34 -16.36
N THR A 45 -4.71 -7.56 -16.85
CA THR A 45 -5.09 -7.21 -18.23
C THR A 45 -4.99 -5.72 -18.50
N CYS A 46 -5.52 -4.87 -17.60
CA CYS A 46 -5.41 -3.42 -17.75
C CYS A 46 -3.95 -2.94 -17.65
N ILE A 47 -3.15 -3.58 -16.79
CA ILE A 47 -1.71 -3.27 -16.68
C ILE A 47 -1.01 -3.59 -17.99
N ASN A 48 -1.25 -4.77 -18.57
CA ASN A 48 -0.67 -5.17 -19.86
C ASN A 48 -1.09 -4.25 -21.01
N GLN A 49 -2.35 -3.82 -21.04
CA GLN A 49 -2.85 -2.91 -22.07
C GLN A 49 -2.22 -1.52 -21.98
N ILE A 50 -2.11 -0.95 -20.77
CA ILE A 50 -1.65 0.44 -20.59
C ILE A 50 -0.12 0.54 -20.62
N PHE A 51 0.57 -0.38 -19.93
CA PHE A 51 2.02 -0.31 -19.70
C PHE A 51 2.81 -1.33 -20.55
N GLY A 52 2.13 -2.06 -21.46
CA GLY A 52 2.76 -3.06 -22.33
C GLY A 52 3.73 -2.46 -23.34
N GLN A 53 3.46 -1.25 -23.82
CA GLN A 53 4.32 -0.54 -24.79
C GLN A 53 5.45 0.27 -24.13
N GLY A 54 5.49 0.33 -22.79
CA GLY A 54 6.51 1.06 -22.05
C GLY A 54 5.94 1.82 -20.86
N ALA A 55 6.66 2.87 -20.45
CA ALA A 55 6.23 3.74 -19.36
C ALA A 55 5.02 4.57 -19.79
N ALA A 56 3.99 4.62 -18.96
CA ALA A 56 2.75 5.34 -19.23
C ALA A 56 2.24 6.02 -17.96
N PRO A 57 1.38 7.05 -18.06
CA PRO A 57 0.78 7.69 -16.90
C PRO A 57 -0.27 6.79 -16.24
N CYS A 58 -0.27 6.75 -14.91
CA CYS A 58 -1.36 6.16 -14.12
C CYS A 58 -2.70 6.78 -14.55
N PRO A 59 -3.76 5.98 -14.80
CA PRO A 59 -5.03 6.52 -15.28
C PRO A 59 -5.70 7.47 -14.26
N PHE A 60 -5.39 7.34 -12.98
CA PHE A 60 -6.00 8.09 -11.87
C PHE A 60 -5.21 9.33 -11.47
N CYS A 61 -3.93 9.17 -11.09
CA CYS A 61 -3.08 10.28 -10.60
C CYS A 61 -2.04 10.78 -11.60
N LYS A 62 -1.99 10.22 -12.81
CA LYS A 62 -1.07 10.60 -13.91
C LYS A 62 0.43 10.41 -13.66
N GLN A 63 0.86 9.91 -12.50
CA GLN A 63 2.25 9.54 -12.26
C GLN A 63 2.75 8.52 -13.30
N ILE A 64 3.94 8.73 -13.85
CA ILE A 64 4.54 7.83 -14.84
C ILE A 64 4.97 6.53 -14.15
N LEU A 65 4.45 5.40 -14.64
CA LEU A 65 4.69 4.06 -14.10
C LEU A 65 5.17 3.10 -15.19
N ARG A 66 5.79 2.01 -14.76
CA ARG A 66 6.17 0.87 -15.60
C ARG A 66 5.44 -0.38 -15.13
N LYS A 67 5.24 -1.35 -16.03
CA LYS A 67 4.62 -2.64 -15.71
C LYS A 67 5.27 -3.34 -14.50
N SER A 68 6.60 -3.30 -14.40
CA SER A 68 7.36 -3.93 -13.30
C SER A 68 7.14 -3.31 -11.92
N TYR A 69 6.48 -2.14 -11.84
CA TYR A 69 6.22 -1.48 -10.56
C TYR A 69 4.93 -1.99 -9.90
N PHE A 70 4.11 -2.76 -10.61
CA PHE A 70 2.90 -3.35 -10.05
C PHE A 70 3.24 -4.63 -9.31
N VAL A 71 2.86 -4.69 -8.03
CA VAL A 71 3.11 -5.82 -7.14
C VAL A 71 1.80 -6.33 -6.53
N PRO A 72 1.72 -7.61 -6.11
CA PRO A 72 0.59 -8.10 -5.33
C PRO A 72 0.43 -7.27 -4.05
N GLN A 73 -0.81 -6.98 -3.67
CA GLN A 73 -1.12 -6.31 -2.41
C GLN A 73 -0.80 -7.25 -1.23
N THR A 74 -0.18 -6.73 -0.16
CA THR A 74 0.15 -7.55 1.03
C THR A 74 -0.84 -7.37 2.17
N PHE A 75 -1.39 -6.16 2.35
CA PHE A 75 -2.40 -5.82 3.36
C PHE A 75 -3.75 -5.52 2.73
N GLU A 76 -4.87 -5.80 3.39
CA GLU A 76 -6.21 -5.45 2.90
C GLU A 76 -6.37 -3.95 2.63
N ASP A 77 -5.89 -3.15 3.58
CA ASP A 77 -5.95 -1.70 3.53
C ASP A 77 -4.72 -1.10 2.84
N LEU A 78 -4.95 -0.29 1.80
CA LEU A 78 -3.90 0.43 1.09
C LEU A 78 -3.26 1.54 1.92
N TYR A 79 -3.97 2.07 2.92
CA TYR A 79 -3.41 3.01 3.88
C TYR A 79 -2.28 2.35 4.69
N VAL A 80 -2.52 1.14 5.21
CA VAL A 80 -1.51 0.34 5.94
C VAL A 80 -0.32 0.00 5.03
N GLU A 81 -0.58 -0.41 3.79
CA GLU A 81 0.50 -0.67 2.82
C GLU A 81 1.36 0.59 2.59
N LYS A 82 0.74 1.77 2.45
CA LYS A 82 1.44 3.05 2.29
C LYS A 82 2.29 3.38 3.51
N GLU A 83 1.72 3.29 4.69
CA GLU A 83 2.39 3.55 5.96
C GLU A 83 3.61 2.64 6.16
N VAL A 84 3.46 1.33 5.87
CA VAL A 84 4.56 0.35 5.94
C VAL A 84 5.67 0.67 4.93
N GLN A 85 5.33 1.07 3.70
CA GLN A 85 6.33 1.46 2.70
C GLN A 85 7.10 2.72 3.13
N ILE A 86 6.42 3.70 3.73
CA ILE A 86 7.04 4.92 4.25
C ILE A 86 7.96 4.58 5.43
N ARG A 87 7.49 3.84 6.43
CA ARG A 87 8.32 3.42 7.57
C ARG A 87 9.56 2.65 7.12
N LYS A 88 9.44 1.74 6.14
CA LYS A 88 10.60 1.04 5.54
C LYS A 88 11.58 2.00 4.87
N LYS A 89 11.08 3.06 4.22
CA LYS A 89 11.93 4.06 3.57
C LYS A 89 12.63 4.95 4.60
N VAL A 90 11.90 5.44 5.59
CA VAL A 90 12.44 6.28 6.68
C VAL A 90 13.46 5.47 7.49
N GLY A 91 13.13 4.27 7.94
CA GLY A 91 14.03 3.42 8.73
C GLY A 91 15.33 3.01 8.03
N LYS A 92 15.41 3.10 6.69
CA LYS A 92 16.69 2.93 5.96
C LYS A 92 17.68 4.07 6.20
N TYR A 93 17.18 5.29 6.43
CA TYR A 93 17.99 6.47 6.68
C TYR A 93 18.11 6.77 8.19
N PHE A 94 17.07 6.44 8.96
CA PHE A 94 16.98 6.66 10.39
C PHE A 94 17.13 5.33 11.16
N ASN A 95 18.34 4.77 11.14
CA ASN A 95 18.65 3.43 11.64
C ASN A 95 19.55 3.41 12.90
N LYS A 96 19.61 4.51 13.67
CA LYS A 96 20.35 4.55 14.94
C LYS A 96 19.79 3.52 15.92
N ARG A 97 20.68 2.88 16.68
CA ARG A 97 20.40 1.85 17.67
C ARG A 97 20.65 2.42 19.07
N LEU A 98 20.19 1.73 20.11
CA LEU A 98 20.40 2.13 21.51
C LEU A 98 21.90 2.36 21.85
N GLU A 99 22.78 1.60 21.20
CA GLU A 99 24.25 1.71 21.29
C GLU A 99 24.76 3.11 20.88
N ASP A 100 24.06 3.80 19.97
CA ASP A 100 24.41 5.15 19.50
C ASP A 100 24.02 6.26 20.48
N PHE A 101 23.39 5.91 21.62
CA PHE A 101 22.91 6.83 22.66
C PHE A 101 23.53 6.52 24.03
N ASP A 102 24.73 5.94 24.09
CA ASP A 102 25.42 5.57 25.34
C ASP A 102 24.56 4.68 26.27
N ASN A 103 23.70 3.83 25.71
CA ASN A 103 22.70 3.02 26.43
C ASN A 103 21.66 3.84 27.22
N ASN A 104 21.44 5.10 26.85
CA ASN A 104 20.39 5.94 27.39
C ASN A 104 19.04 5.64 26.74
N LEU A 105 18.21 4.86 27.44
CA LEU A 105 16.90 4.44 26.95
C LEU A 105 15.95 5.62 26.68
N ARG A 106 16.04 6.71 27.45
CA ARG A 106 15.14 7.85 27.29
C ARG A 106 15.41 8.58 25.97
N GLN A 107 16.68 8.89 25.69
CA GLN A 107 17.06 9.55 24.45
C GLN A 107 16.77 8.68 23.22
N TYR A 108 16.97 7.37 23.33
CA TYR A 108 16.61 6.44 22.26
C TYR A 108 15.10 6.42 21.99
N ASN A 109 14.26 6.41 23.03
CA ASN A 109 12.81 6.48 22.87
C ASN A 109 12.36 7.83 22.28
N ASP A 110 12.96 8.94 22.73
CA ASP A 110 12.68 10.27 22.17
C ASP A 110 12.99 10.29 20.65
N TYR A 111 14.13 9.71 20.25
CA TYR A 111 14.49 9.53 18.84
C TYR A 111 13.51 8.64 18.05
N LEU A 112 13.04 7.53 18.64
CA LEU A 112 12.05 6.66 17.97
C LEU A 112 10.73 7.40 17.72
N GLU A 113 10.29 8.23 18.67
CA GLU A 113 9.08 9.06 18.51
C GLU A 113 9.27 10.09 17.40
N GLU A 114 10.43 10.77 17.33
CA GLU A 114 10.76 11.71 16.24
C GLU A 114 10.71 11.01 14.87
N VAL A 115 11.26 9.79 14.77
CA VAL A 115 11.23 8.99 13.52
C VAL A 115 9.81 8.60 13.13
N GLU A 116 8.96 8.31 14.11
CA GLU A 116 7.56 7.99 13.88
C GLU A 116 6.75 9.23 13.46
N GLU A 117 6.99 10.38 14.07
CA GLU A 117 6.41 11.66 13.66
C GLU A 117 6.79 12.03 12.22
N LEU A 118 8.07 11.85 11.86
CA LEU A 118 8.54 11.99 10.48
C LEU A 118 7.79 11.04 9.53
N SER A 119 7.63 9.77 9.91
CA SER A 119 6.92 8.79 9.09
C SER A 119 5.46 9.17 8.86
N LYS A 120 4.76 9.66 9.90
CA LYS A 120 3.37 10.15 9.82
C LYS A 120 3.23 11.36 8.88
N ASN A 121 4.19 12.28 8.89
CA ASN A 121 4.16 13.49 8.04
C ASN A 121 4.25 13.19 6.52
N TYR A 122 4.80 12.04 6.13
CA TYR A 122 4.88 11.62 4.72
C TYR A 122 3.71 10.71 4.26
N SER A 123 2.78 10.39 5.16
CA SER A 123 1.68 9.43 4.95
C SER A 123 0.48 9.96 4.17
#